data_AF-A0A832G7P4-F1
#
_entry.id   AF-A0A832G7P4-F1
#
_cell.length_a   1.000
_cell.length_b   1.000
_cell.length_c   1.000
_cell.angle_alpha   90.00
_cell.angle_beta   90.00
_cell.angle_gamma   90.00
#
_symmetry.space_group_name_H-M   'P 1'
#
loop_
_entity.id
_entity.type
_entity.pdbx_description
1 polymer ?
#
loop_
_entity_poly.entity_id
_entity_poly.type
_entity_poly.pdbx_seq_one_letter_code
_entity_poly.pdbx_strand_id
1 'polypeptide(L)' 'ATKSIIYHGKMYDPVAGKDTDYKSVSRMISDNEMIFEMFSIYDGKEIKMMEINYTR' A
#
# COMPACT_ATOMS: atom_id res chain seq x y z
N ALA A 1 -10.04 -1.21 18.78
CA ALA A 1 -9.68 -2.14 17.68
C ALA A 1 -9.28 -1.29 16.48
N THR A 2 -7.99 -1.23 16.18
CA THR A 2 -7.45 -0.47 15.04
C THR A 2 -7.94 -1.17 13.77
N LYS A 3 -8.80 -0.49 12.99
CA LYS A 3 -9.32 -1.07 11.74
C LYS A 3 -8.24 -0.94 10.68
N SER A 4 -7.62 -2.05 10.33
CA SER A 4 -6.69 -2.13 9.22
C SER A 4 -7.36 -2.86 8.05
N ILE A 5 -7.26 -2.26 6.87
CA ILE A 5 -7.68 -2.85 5.61
C ILE A 5 -6.41 -3.18 4.86
N ILE A 6 -6.21 -4.47 4.58
CA ILE A 6 -5.08 -4.94 3.81
C ILE A 6 -5.62 -5.41 2.46
N TYR A 7 -5.21 -4.70 1.42
CA TYR A 7 -5.47 -5.05 0.04
C TYR A 7 -4.24 -5.70 -0.56
N HIS A 8 -4.44 -6.88 -1.13
CA HIS A 8 -3.44 -7.59 -1.90
C HIS A 8 -3.99 -7.75 -3.32
N GLY A 9 -3.20 -7.36 -4.32
CA GLY A 9 -3.61 -7.49 -5.70
C GLY A 9 -2.40 -7.57 -6.61
N LYS A 10 -2.67 -7.80 -7.89
CA LYS A 10 -1.68 -7.68 -8.96
C LYS A 10 -2.01 -6.43 -9.75
N MET A 11 -1.01 -5.57 -9.91
CA MET A 11 -1.09 -4.31 -10.64
C MET A 11 -0.13 -4.44 -11.81
N TYR A 12 -0.59 -4.09 -13.00
CA TYR A 12 0.30 -3.94 -14.14
C TYR A 12 1.18 -2.71 -13.91
N ASP A 13 2.49 -2.91 -13.75
CA ASP A 13 3.44 -1.80 -13.61
C ASP A 13 3.95 -1.39 -15.00
N PRO A 14 3.57 -0.21 -15.52
CA PRO A 14 4.02 0.27 -16.82
C PRO A 14 5.51 0.63 -16.84
N VAL A 15 6.15 0.82 -15.68
CA VAL A 15 7.60 1.03 -15.57
C VAL A 15 8.35 -0.29 -15.77
N ALA A 16 7.82 -1.37 -15.18
CA ALA A 16 8.37 -2.71 -15.28
C ALA A 16 7.98 -3.45 -16.58
N GLY A 17 6.86 -3.04 -17.19
CA GLY A 17 6.23 -3.76 -18.31
C GLY A 17 5.69 -5.14 -17.92
N LYS A 18 5.40 -5.37 -16.63
CA LYS A 18 4.93 -6.66 -16.11
C LYS A 18 3.93 -6.50 -14.96
N ASP A 19 3.08 -7.50 -14.78
CA ASP A 19 2.23 -7.63 -13.61
C ASP A 19 3.10 -7.79 -12.37
N THR A 20 2.94 -6.85 -11.45
CA THR A 20 3.69 -6.77 -10.20
C THR A 20 2.70 -6.92 -9.05
N ASP A 21 3.02 -7.79 -8.10
CA ASP A 21 2.22 -7.92 -6.89
C ASP A 21 2.32 -6.63 -6.07
N TYR A 22 1.18 -6.08 -5.69
CA TYR A 22 1.10 -4.91 -4.83
C TYR A 22 0.28 -5.22 -3.58
N LYS A 23 0.65 -4.55 -2.50
CA LYS A 23 0.02 -4.64 -1.19
C LYS A 23 -0.23 -3.22 -0.70
N SER A 24 -1.49 -2.89 -0.49
CA SER A 24 -1.88 -1.65 0.17
C SER A 24 -2.40 -1.95 1.57
N VAL A 25 -1.92 -1.20 2.55
CA VAL A 25 -2.24 -1.33 3.95
C VAL A 25 -2.79 0.02 4.39
N SER A 26 -4.11 0.10 4.54
CA SER A 26 -4.77 1.23 5.16
C SER A 26 -4.98 0.93 6.64
N ARG A 27 -4.46 1.77 7.53
CA ARG A 27 -4.62 1.68 8.98
C ARG A 27 -5.30 2.93 9.46
N MET A 28 -6.51 2.77 10.00
CA MET A 28 -7.17 3.86 10.70
C MET A 28 -6.65 3.90 12.13
N ILE A 29 -5.82 4.90 12.44
CA ILE A 29 -5.20 5.09 13.75
C ILE A 29 -6.20 5.74 14.70
N SER A 30 -6.92 6.74 14.22
CA SER A 30 -8.03 7.39 14.92
C SER A 30 -9.08 7.91 13.94
N ASP A 31 -10.16 8.54 14.42
CA ASP A 31 -11.18 9.15 13.57
C ASP A 31 -10.60 10.24 12.64
N ASN A 32 -9.47 10.83 13.04
CA ASN A 32 -8.83 11.93 12.33
C ASN A 32 -7.49 11.54 11.68
N GLU A 33 -7.04 10.29 11.86
CA GLU A 33 -5.73 9.83 11.42
C GLU A 33 -5.83 8.49 10.70
N MET A 34 -5.48 8.48 9.41
CA MET A 34 -5.42 7.29 8.59
C MET A 34 -4.06 7.20 7.90
N ILE A 35 -3.37 6.10 8.14
CA ILE A 35 -2.09 5.80 7.49
C ILE A 35 -2.37 4.85 6.33
N PHE A 36 -2.03 5.26 5.13
CA PHE A 36 -2.13 4.44 3.92
C PHE A 36 -0.73 4.15 3.38
N GLU A 37 -0.34 2.87 3.41
CA GLU A 37 0.96 2.40 2.93
C GLU A 37 0.76 1.52 1.70
N MET A 38 1.44 1.81 0.61
CA MET A 38 1.49 0.98 -0.60
C MET A 38 2.89 0.40 -0.76
N PHE A 39 2.93 -0.90 -0.92
CA PHE A 39 4.13 -1.70 -1.16
C PHE A 39 3.95 -2.39 -2.51
N SER A 40 4.95 -2.34 -3.37
CA SER A 40 5.01 -3.13 -4.61
C SER A 40 6.19 -4.10 -4.52
N ILE A 41 6.00 -5.31 -5.03
CA ILE A 41 7.02 -6.35 -5.05
C ILE A 41 7.78 -6.27 -6.36
N TYR A 42 8.78 -5.40 -6.44
CA TYR A 42 9.63 -5.29 -7.61
C TYR A 42 10.84 -6.21 -7.47
N ASP A 43 10.95 -7.20 -8.37
CA ASP A 43 12.10 -8.12 -8.42
C ASP A 43 12.28 -8.95 -7.12
N GLY A 44 11.17 -9.35 -6.50
CA GLY A 44 11.16 -10.08 -5.23
C GLY A 44 11.50 -9.22 -4.00
N LYS A 45 11.69 -7.91 -4.18
CA LYS A 45 11.88 -6.95 -3.09
C LYS A 45 10.62 -6.14 -2.88
N GLU A 46 10.14 -6.12 -1.64
CA GLU A 46 9.07 -5.23 -1.21
C GLU A 46 9.60 -3.79 -1.16
N ILE A 47 9.18 -2.98 -2.13
CA ILE A 47 9.48 -1.56 -2.17
C ILE A 47 8.24 -0.81 -1.67
N LYS A 48 8.38 -0.03 -0.60
CA LYS A 48 7.38 0.93 -0.19
C LYS A 48 7.31 2.02 -1.26
N MET A 49 6.30 1.94 -2.13
CA MET A 49 6.11 2.90 -3.21
C MET A 49 5.53 4.21 -2.68
N MET A 50 4.63 4.14 -1.70
CA MET A 50 3.93 5.31 -1.22
C MET A 50 3.50 5.14 0.22
N GLU A 51 3.73 6.17 1.03
CA GLU A 51 3.16 6.30 2.36
C GLU A 51 2.42 7.62 2.42
N ILE A 52 1.13 7.55 2.72
CA ILE A 52 0.28 8.73 2.87
C ILE A 52 -0.23 8.70 4.31
N ASN A 53 0.12 9.74 5.05
CA ASN A 53 -0.50 10.00 6.34
C ASN A 53 -1.62 11.01 6.15
N TYR A 54 -2.86 10.55 6.25
CA TYR A 54 -4.04 11.40 6.26
C TYR A 54 -4.28 11.86 7.69
N THR A 55 -4.04 13.14 7.93
CA THR A 55 -4.39 13.84 9.16
C THR A 55 -5.43 14.89 8.84
N ARG A 56 -6.49 15.00 9.64
CA ARG A 56 -7.52 16.03 9.49
C ARG A 56 -6.98 17.44 9.79
#